data_AF-R4LKK9-F1
#
_entry.id   AF-R4LKK9-F1
#
_cell.length_a   1.000
_cell.length_b   1.000
_cell.length_c   1.000
_cell.angle_alpha   90.00
_cell.angle_beta   90.00
_cell.angle_gamma   90.00
#
_symmetry.space_group_name_H-M   'P 1'
#
loop_
_entity.id
_entity.type
_entity.pdbx_description
1 polymer ?
#
loop_
_entity_poly.entity_id
_entity_poly.type
_entity_poly.pdbx_seq_one_letter_code
_entity_poly.pdbx_strand_id
1 'polypeptide(L)'
;MRRSTIATALTGSLLLAGCAAPQPAGSPPAPFDPGKAISDLRTRQAQAEQAVADCMAGQGFDYRPAPPDEQLFSGRVSVLLPTDDVRAFRRRHGFGAGTRTANPNNAIRAALPPPRRAAYDQALSGTPDASGNPSFGCQGQAAAAQPPPPAEPDPAAYAAFQTDPQLIDAAHTYATCLRTHGYRIAPADEQPGRIEIALSQHEQGVKAALTDLDCRTGYAIIARTQHARAILWNDGF
;
A
#
# COMPACT_ATOMS: atom_id res chain seq x y z
N MET A 1 38.47 -74.65 18.36
CA MET A 1 38.81 -75.14 17.00
C MET A 1 37.53 -75.20 16.17
N ARG A 2 37.62 -74.89 14.86
CA ARG A 2 36.56 -74.61 13.83
C ARG A 2 36.23 -73.10 13.73
N ARG A 3 36.77 -72.29 12.81
CA ARG A 3 36.95 -72.24 11.33
C ARG A 3 35.65 -71.98 10.52
N SER A 4 35.74 -70.90 9.70
CA SER A 4 35.06 -70.65 8.41
C SER A 4 33.67 -69.99 8.47
N THR A 5 33.21 -69.06 7.61
CA THR A 5 33.70 -68.37 6.38
C THR A 5 32.66 -67.29 5.97
N ILE A 6 33.12 -66.15 5.42
CA ILE A 6 32.66 -65.40 4.22
C ILE A 6 31.18 -64.93 4.11
N ALA A 7 30.98 -63.62 3.88
CA ALA A 7 30.30 -63.08 2.68
C ALA A 7 30.34 -61.54 2.63
N THR A 8 31.18 -61.01 1.74
CA THR A 8 31.19 -59.60 1.33
C THR A 8 30.11 -59.40 0.28
N ALA A 9 29.10 -58.58 0.56
CA ALA A 9 28.11 -58.15 -0.43
C ALA A 9 28.43 -56.71 -0.87
N LEU A 10 28.90 -56.57 -2.12
CA LEU A 10 28.99 -55.30 -2.82
C LEU A 10 27.59 -54.86 -3.26
N THR A 11 27.06 -53.82 -2.65
CA THR A 11 25.82 -53.16 -3.10
C THR A 11 26.18 -52.11 -4.14
N GLY A 12 25.90 -52.40 -5.41
CA GLY A 12 26.05 -51.45 -6.52
C GLY A 12 24.96 -50.39 -6.49
N SER A 13 25.35 -49.13 -6.33
CA SER A 13 24.46 -47.97 -6.48
C SER A 13 24.27 -47.64 -7.95
N LEU A 14 23.09 -47.93 -8.51
CA LEU A 14 22.65 -47.38 -9.78
C LEU A 14 22.34 -45.88 -9.61
N LEU A 15 23.17 -45.03 -10.22
CA LEU A 15 22.87 -43.61 -10.42
C LEU A 15 21.84 -43.48 -11.54
N LEU A 16 20.57 -43.29 -11.19
CA LEU A 16 19.53 -42.84 -12.13
C LEU A 16 19.75 -41.35 -12.42
N ALA A 17 20.47 -41.06 -13.51
CA ALA A 17 20.45 -39.73 -14.13
C ALA A 17 19.08 -39.51 -14.78
N GLY A 18 18.16 -38.89 -14.04
CA GLY A 18 16.89 -38.43 -14.58
C GLY A 18 17.11 -37.26 -15.53
N CYS A 19 16.91 -37.48 -16.83
CA CYS A 19 16.75 -36.41 -17.81
C CYS A 19 15.50 -35.59 -17.44
N ALA A 20 15.68 -34.47 -16.75
CA ALA A 20 14.63 -33.46 -16.63
C ALA A 20 14.45 -32.81 -18.00
N ALA A 21 13.33 -33.10 -18.66
CA ALA A 21 12.94 -32.40 -19.87
C ALA A 21 12.85 -30.89 -19.55
N PRO A 22 13.34 -30.00 -20.44
CA PRO A 22 13.21 -28.56 -20.24
C PRO A 22 11.73 -28.22 -20.07
N GLN A 23 11.39 -27.60 -18.92
CA GLN A 23 10.05 -27.09 -18.70
C GLN A 23 9.72 -26.12 -19.86
N PRO A 24 8.57 -26.28 -20.53
CA PRO A 24 8.13 -25.30 -21.51
C PRO A 24 8.09 -23.94 -20.82
N ALA A 25 8.74 -22.95 -21.43
CA ALA A 25 8.73 -21.58 -20.96
C ALA A 25 7.29 -21.21 -20.62
N GLY A 26 7.04 -20.92 -19.34
CA GLY A 26 5.72 -20.58 -18.85
C GLY A 26 5.11 -19.47 -19.70
N SER A 27 3.83 -19.55 -19.98
CA SER A 27 3.10 -18.52 -20.71
C SER A 27 3.46 -17.13 -20.17
N PRO A 28 3.62 -16.11 -21.05
CA PRO A 28 3.92 -14.76 -20.61
C PRO A 28 2.88 -14.31 -19.57
N PRO A 29 3.30 -13.60 -18.51
CA PRO A 29 2.38 -13.11 -17.49
C PRO A 29 1.28 -12.27 -18.14
N ALA A 30 0.07 -12.38 -17.60
CA ALA A 30 -1.06 -11.60 -18.08
C ALA A 30 -0.76 -10.09 -18.01
N PRO A 31 -1.29 -9.27 -18.95
CA PRO A 31 -1.17 -7.82 -18.89
C PRO A 31 -1.66 -7.27 -17.55
N PHE A 32 -0.95 -6.27 -17.03
CA PHE A 32 -1.35 -5.59 -15.81
C PHE A 32 -2.60 -4.73 -16.04
N ASP A 33 -3.62 -4.90 -15.21
CA ASP A 33 -4.84 -4.09 -15.22
C ASP A 33 -4.88 -3.18 -13.97
N PRO A 34 -4.59 -1.86 -14.12
CA PRO A 34 -4.65 -0.91 -13.02
C PRO A 34 -6.05 -0.78 -12.41
N GLY A 35 -7.10 -0.88 -13.23
CA GLY A 35 -8.49 -0.76 -12.79
C GLY A 35 -8.87 -1.92 -11.86
N LYS A 36 -8.52 -3.14 -12.26
CA LYS A 36 -8.67 -4.32 -11.40
C LYS A 36 -7.86 -4.19 -10.11
N ALA A 37 -6.59 -3.78 -10.19
CA ALA A 37 -5.75 -3.65 -9.01
C ALA A 37 -6.29 -2.62 -7.99
N ILE A 38 -6.82 -1.48 -8.46
CA ILE A 38 -7.51 -0.50 -7.62
C ILE A 38 -8.78 -1.08 -7.00
N SER A 39 -9.58 -1.83 -7.78
CA SER A 39 -10.78 -2.50 -7.27
C SER A 39 -10.45 -3.54 -6.20
N ASP A 40 -9.38 -4.30 -6.39
CA ASP A 40 -8.90 -5.29 -5.43
C ASP A 40 -8.41 -4.60 -4.13
N LEU A 41 -7.76 -3.43 -4.23
CA LEU A 41 -7.38 -2.62 -3.07
C LEU A 41 -8.61 -2.11 -2.30
N ARG A 42 -9.61 -1.55 -2.99
CA ARG A 42 -10.87 -1.12 -2.35
C ARG A 42 -11.54 -2.25 -1.60
N THR A 43 -11.59 -3.43 -2.22
CA THR A 43 -12.20 -4.63 -1.64
C THR A 43 -11.48 -5.07 -0.37
N ARG A 44 -10.15 -5.16 -0.43
CA ARG A 44 -9.32 -5.52 0.74
C ARG A 44 -9.45 -4.51 1.87
N GLN A 45 -9.42 -3.21 1.57
CA GLN A 45 -9.62 -2.16 2.56
C GLN A 45 -10.98 -2.27 3.25
N ALA A 46 -12.06 -2.47 2.48
CA ALA A 46 -13.40 -2.62 3.03
C ALA A 46 -13.52 -3.89 3.91
N GLN A 47 -12.90 -5.00 3.49
CA GLN A 47 -12.85 -6.23 4.28
C GLN A 47 -12.06 -6.05 5.59
N ALA A 48 -10.92 -5.35 5.54
CA ALA A 48 -10.12 -5.06 6.73
C ALA A 48 -10.90 -4.18 7.73
N GLU A 49 -11.52 -3.08 7.27
CA GLU A 49 -12.33 -2.20 8.14
C GLU A 49 -13.55 -2.92 8.73
N GLN A 50 -14.18 -3.82 7.97
CA GLN A 50 -15.27 -4.65 8.50
C GLN A 50 -14.77 -5.63 9.58
N ALA A 51 -13.63 -6.27 9.37
CA ALA A 51 -13.03 -7.17 10.36
C ALA A 51 -12.67 -6.42 11.66
N VAL A 52 -12.21 -5.17 11.56
CA VAL A 52 -12.02 -4.30 12.74
C VAL A 52 -13.35 -4.05 13.44
N ALA A 53 -14.40 -3.72 12.69
CA ALA A 53 -15.72 -3.45 13.26
C ALA A 53 -16.29 -4.66 14.01
N ASP A 54 -16.20 -5.84 13.42
CA ASP A 54 -16.69 -7.09 14.02
C ASP A 54 -15.91 -7.42 15.31
N CYS A 55 -14.59 -7.25 15.30
CA CYS A 55 -13.76 -7.42 16.49
C CYS A 55 -14.12 -6.41 17.59
N MET A 56 -14.26 -5.13 17.26
CA MET A 56 -14.63 -4.08 18.22
C MET A 56 -16.02 -4.31 18.82
N ALA A 57 -16.98 -4.77 18.00
CA ALA A 57 -18.30 -5.17 18.48
C ALA A 57 -18.19 -6.35 19.47
N GLY A 58 -17.34 -7.34 19.19
CA GLY A 58 -17.03 -8.43 20.12
C GLY A 58 -16.38 -7.97 21.43
N GLN A 59 -15.67 -6.85 21.43
CA GLN A 59 -15.12 -6.20 22.62
C GLN A 59 -16.13 -5.27 23.34
N GLY A 60 -17.37 -5.17 22.83
CA GLY A 60 -18.43 -4.33 23.42
C GLY A 60 -18.31 -2.85 23.08
N PHE A 61 -17.66 -2.50 21.98
CA PHE A 61 -17.51 -1.13 21.48
C PHE A 61 -18.17 -0.94 20.12
N ASP A 62 -18.80 0.21 19.91
CA ASP A 62 -19.23 0.63 18.58
C ASP A 62 -18.01 1.02 17.74
N TYR A 63 -17.95 0.53 16.51
CA TYR A 63 -16.97 0.94 15.51
C TYR A 63 -17.65 1.06 14.15
N ARG A 64 -17.33 2.13 13.43
CA ARG A 64 -17.83 2.41 12.08
C ARG A 64 -16.69 2.21 11.08
N PRO A 65 -16.79 1.25 10.16
CA PRO A 65 -15.82 1.06 9.07
C PRO A 65 -15.52 2.38 8.34
N ALA A 66 -14.24 2.68 8.13
CA ALA A 66 -13.86 3.79 7.27
C ALA A 66 -14.20 3.48 5.80
N PRO A 67 -14.68 4.46 5.01
CA PRO A 67 -14.91 4.25 3.59
C PRO A 67 -13.57 4.00 2.87
N PRO A 68 -13.49 3.01 1.96
CA PRO A 68 -12.21 2.59 1.36
C PRO A 68 -11.55 3.67 0.50
N ASP A 69 -12.36 4.60 0.00
CA ASP A 69 -11.93 5.68 -0.87
C ASP A 69 -11.06 6.73 -0.16
N GLU A 70 -11.22 6.93 1.15
CA GLU A 70 -10.43 7.92 1.89
C GLU A 70 -8.93 7.62 1.84
N GLN A 71 -8.54 6.35 1.92
CA GLN A 71 -7.13 5.96 1.90
C GLN A 71 -6.54 6.00 0.49
N LEU A 72 -7.34 5.68 -0.53
CA LEU A 72 -6.90 5.67 -1.93
C LEU A 72 -6.71 7.08 -2.51
N PHE A 73 -7.58 8.02 -2.15
CA PHE A 73 -7.54 9.38 -2.69
C PHE A 73 -6.52 10.30 -1.99
N SER A 74 -6.07 9.94 -0.79
CA SER A 74 -5.12 10.74 0.01
C SER A 74 -3.65 10.33 -0.15
N GLY A 75 -3.36 9.17 -0.75
CA GLY A 75 -2.01 8.62 -0.95
C GLY A 75 -1.40 8.76 -2.37
N ARG A 76 -0.27 8.10 -2.63
CA ARG A 76 0.42 8.13 -3.94
C ARG A 76 -0.35 7.35 -5.00
N VAL A 77 -1.14 6.34 -4.60
CA VAL A 77 -2.14 5.64 -5.44
C VAL A 77 -3.10 6.63 -6.12
N SER A 78 -3.32 7.83 -5.56
CA SER A 78 -4.19 8.85 -6.16
C SER A 78 -3.77 9.29 -7.57
N VAL A 79 -2.52 9.07 -7.99
CA VAL A 79 -2.06 9.39 -9.34
C VAL A 79 -2.65 8.42 -10.39
N LEU A 80 -3.03 7.22 -9.95
CA LEU A 80 -3.63 6.16 -10.78
C LEU A 80 -5.15 6.27 -10.91
N LEU A 81 -5.78 7.06 -10.04
CA LEU A 81 -7.22 7.24 -10.01
C LEU A 81 -7.67 8.32 -11.00
N PRO A 82 -8.91 8.25 -11.54
CA PRO A 82 -9.47 9.31 -12.38
C PRO A 82 -9.33 10.68 -11.72
N THR A 83 -8.80 11.67 -12.46
CA THR A 83 -8.47 12.99 -11.90
C THR A 83 -9.69 13.67 -11.31
N ASP A 84 -10.86 13.51 -11.92
CA ASP A 84 -12.10 14.12 -11.45
C ASP A 84 -12.58 13.52 -10.11
N ASP A 85 -12.41 12.21 -9.90
CA ASP A 85 -12.75 11.56 -8.64
C ASP A 85 -11.84 12.07 -7.52
N VAL A 86 -10.53 12.11 -7.79
CA VAL A 86 -9.54 12.64 -6.85
C VAL A 86 -9.82 14.12 -6.55
N ARG A 87 -10.21 14.90 -7.58
CA ARG A 87 -10.60 16.31 -7.42
C ARG A 87 -11.82 16.46 -6.53
N ALA A 88 -12.87 15.68 -6.77
CA ALA A 88 -14.08 15.70 -5.97
C ALA A 88 -13.80 15.35 -4.50
N PHE A 89 -12.92 14.38 -4.24
CA PHE A 89 -12.45 14.06 -2.90
C PHE A 89 -11.68 15.23 -2.27
N ARG A 90 -10.64 15.73 -2.94
CA ARG A 90 -9.75 16.77 -2.43
C ARG A 90 -10.43 18.13 -2.21
N ARG A 91 -11.50 18.44 -2.95
CA ARG A 91 -12.35 19.61 -2.69
C ARG A 91 -12.99 19.56 -1.30
N ARG A 92 -13.35 18.35 -0.83
CA ARG A 92 -14.00 18.15 0.47
C ARG A 92 -12.98 17.99 1.60
N HIS A 93 -11.86 17.34 1.30
CA HIS A 93 -10.97 16.84 2.34
C HIS A 93 -9.59 17.53 2.33
N GLY A 94 -9.00 17.82 1.18
CA GLY A 94 -7.62 18.35 1.06
C GLY A 94 -6.58 17.25 0.81
N PHE A 95 -5.34 17.46 1.29
CA PHE A 95 -4.21 16.52 1.21
C PHE A 95 -3.90 15.80 2.54
N GLY A 96 -3.61 14.49 2.46
CA GLY A 96 -2.90 13.76 3.52
C GLY A 96 -3.75 13.22 4.67
N ALA A 97 -3.10 12.61 5.66
CA ALA A 97 -3.77 11.91 6.77
C ALA A 97 -4.65 12.81 7.66
N GLY A 98 -4.45 14.13 7.65
CA GLY A 98 -5.31 15.13 8.32
C GLY A 98 -6.66 15.34 7.64
N THR A 99 -6.85 14.74 6.46
CA THR A 99 -8.07 14.79 5.66
C THR A 99 -8.82 13.47 5.62
N ARG A 100 -8.33 12.48 6.38
CA ARG A 100 -9.25 11.54 7.01
C ARG A 100 -10.36 12.43 7.55
N THR A 101 -11.59 12.16 7.14
CA THR A 101 -12.73 12.91 7.66
C THR A 101 -12.67 12.88 9.19
N ALA A 102 -13.58 13.57 9.88
CA ALA A 102 -13.80 13.23 11.28
C ALA A 102 -14.03 11.71 11.33
N ASN A 103 -12.96 10.94 11.61
CA ASN A 103 -12.98 9.48 11.57
C ASN A 103 -14.24 9.15 12.35
N PRO A 104 -15.21 8.43 11.77
CA PRO A 104 -16.52 8.32 12.40
C PRO A 104 -16.42 7.78 13.84
N ASN A 105 -15.30 7.10 14.14
CA ASN A 105 -14.92 6.60 15.44
C ASN A 105 -14.37 7.65 16.42
N ASN A 106 -13.89 8.81 15.97
CA ASN A 106 -13.46 9.91 16.85
C ASN A 106 -14.60 10.40 17.74
N ALA A 107 -15.81 10.56 17.18
CA ALA A 107 -16.99 10.98 17.94
C ALA A 107 -17.41 9.89 18.95
N ILE A 108 -17.38 8.62 18.53
CA ILE A 108 -17.66 7.47 19.40
C ILE A 108 -16.67 7.46 20.57
N ARG A 109 -15.37 7.53 20.27
CA ARG A 109 -14.27 7.54 21.25
C ARG A 109 -14.35 8.73 22.21
N ALA A 110 -14.65 9.93 21.70
CA ALA A 110 -14.76 11.15 22.50
C ALA A 110 -15.93 11.10 23.49
N ALA A 111 -17.03 10.43 23.13
CA ALA A 111 -18.20 10.25 23.99
C ALA A 111 -17.98 9.24 25.14
N LEU A 112 -16.93 8.41 25.07
CA LEU A 112 -16.63 7.43 26.13
C LEU A 112 -16.03 8.11 27.38
N PRO A 113 -16.43 7.69 28.60
CA PRO A 113 -15.74 8.04 29.83
C PRO A 113 -14.27 7.59 29.81
N PRO A 114 -13.35 8.24 30.57
CA PRO A 114 -11.91 7.97 30.46
C PRO A 114 -11.52 6.47 30.60
N PRO A 115 -12.06 5.69 31.54
CA PRO A 115 -11.72 4.26 31.63
C PRO A 115 -12.18 3.45 30.41
N ARG A 116 -13.38 3.75 29.88
CA ARG A 116 -13.91 3.09 28.68
C ARG A 116 -13.17 3.50 27.42
N ARG A 117 -12.70 4.75 27.35
CA ARG A 117 -11.85 5.23 26.25
C ARG A 117 -10.50 4.52 26.22
N ALA A 118 -9.87 4.31 27.37
CA ALA A 118 -8.63 3.53 27.45
C ALA A 118 -8.84 2.07 27.00
N ALA A 119 -9.93 1.44 27.42
CA ALA A 119 -10.29 0.10 26.98
C ALA A 119 -10.63 0.03 25.47
N TYR A 120 -11.26 1.08 24.92
CA TYR A 120 -11.50 1.21 23.48
C TYR A 120 -10.18 1.29 22.70
N ASP A 121 -9.25 2.13 23.15
CA ASP A 121 -7.94 2.32 22.51
C ASP A 121 -7.11 1.03 22.57
N GLN A 122 -7.16 0.32 23.70
CA GLN A 122 -6.54 -1.00 23.85
C GLN A 122 -7.20 -2.06 22.97
N ALA A 123 -8.53 -2.10 22.85
CA ALA A 123 -9.22 -3.03 21.97
C ALA A 123 -8.86 -2.77 20.50
N LEU A 124 -8.83 -1.50 20.09
CA LEU A 124 -8.59 -1.11 18.70
C LEU A 124 -7.14 -1.36 18.27
N SER A 125 -6.18 -0.83 19.04
CA SER A 125 -4.76 -0.79 18.65
C SER A 125 -3.88 -1.78 19.43
N GLY A 126 -4.40 -2.37 20.51
CA GLY A 126 -3.63 -3.21 21.42
C GLY A 126 -2.83 -2.40 22.44
N THR A 127 -2.17 -3.11 23.35
CA THR A 127 -1.18 -2.53 24.29
C THR A 127 0.13 -3.28 24.14
N PRO A 128 1.28 -2.60 24.01
CA PRO A 128 2.57 -3.28 24.04
C PRO A 128 2.67 -4.19 25.27
N ASP A 129 3.23 -5.38 25.11
CA ASP A 129 3.52 -6.24 26.26
C ASP A 129 4.64 -5.63 27.13
N ALA A 130 4.93 -6.26 28.28
CA ALA A 130 5.97 -5.79 29.19
C ALA A 130 7.38 -5.75 28.57
N SER A 131 7.60 -6.42 27.42
CA SER A 131 8.85 -6.43 26.66
C SER A 131 8.85 -5.39 25.53
N GLY A 132 7.76 -4.63 25.38
CA GLY A 132 7.58 -3.66 24.29
C GLY A 132 7.15 -4.28 22.97
N ASN A 133 6.82 -5.58 22.92
CA ASN A 133 6.31 -6.17 21.69
C ASN A 133 4.89 -5.64 21.44
N PRO A 134 4.54 -5.26 20.21
CA PRO A 134 3.20 -4.82 19.90
C PRO A 134 2.19 -5.95 20.16
N SER A 135 1.23 -5.75 21.06
CA SER A 135 -0.01 -6.51 21.00
C SER A 135 -0.83 -5.96 19.85
N PHE A 136 -1.33 -6.85 19.02
CA PHE A 136 -2.19 -6.49 17.90
C PHE A 136 -3.64 -6.44 18.40
N GLY A 137 -4.17 -5.24 18.61
CA GLY A 137 -5.62 -5.05 18.79
C GLY A 137 -6.41 -5.46 17.55
N CYS A 138 -7.69 -5.10 17.49
CA CYS A 138 -8.56 -5.40 16.36
C CYS A 138 -7.97 -4.98 15.00
N GLN A 139 -7.22 -3.87 14.94
CA GLN A 139 -6.51 -3.43 13.73
C GLN A 139 -5.43 -4.42 13.28
N GLY A 140 -4.60 -4.91 14.21
CA GLY A 140 -3.54 -5.84 13.84
C GLY A 140 -4.08 -7.25 13.56
N GLN A 141 -5.18 -7.66 14.18
CA GLN A 141 -5.89 -8.91 13.83
C GLN A 141 -6.47 -8.84 12.42
N ALA A 142 -7.14 -7.74 12.08
CA ALA A 142 -7.68 -7.52 10.73
C ALA A 142 -6.55 -7.51 9.68
N ALA A 143 -5.43 -6.85 9.98
CA ALA A 143 -4.27 -6.83 9.10
C ALA A 143 -3.66 -8.24 8.90
N ALA A 144 -3.53 -9.03 9.96
CA ALA A 144 -3.00 -10.40 9.88
C ALA A 144 -3.92 -11.37 9.13
N ALA A 145 -5.23 -11.08 9.08
CA ALA A 145 -6.21 -11.88 8.35
C ALA A 145 -6.27 -11.53 6.86
N GLN A 146 -5.71 -10.39 6.44
CA GLN A 146 -5.61 -10.08 5.02
C GLN A 146 -4.56 -10.98 4.35
N PRO A 147 -4.80 -11.42 3.11
CA PRO A 147 -3.73 -12.03 2.34
C PRO A 147 -2.55 -11.04 2.28
N PRO A 148 -1.30 -11.54 2.32
CA PRO A 148 -0.17 -10.66 2.15
C PRO A 148 -0.36 -9.85 0.87
N PRO A 149 0.10 -8.60 0.84
CA PRO A 149 0.02 -7.81 -0.38
C PRO A 149 0.68 -8.59 -1.53
N PRO A 150 0.19 -8.42 -2.78
CA PRO A 150 0.66 -9.20 -3.91
C PRO A 150 2.19 -9.30 -3.91
N ALA A 151 2.68 -10.53 -4.08
CA ALA A 151 4.06 -10.91 -3.79
C ALA A 151 5.09 -10.11 -4.58
N GLU A 152 6.08 -9.65 -3.82
CA GLU A 152 7.35 -8.97 -4.15
C GLU A 152 7.29 -7.66 -4.96
N PRO A 153 8.15 -6.67 -4.60
CA PRO A 153 8.44 -5.56 -5.50
C PRO A 153 8.72 -6.09 -6.88
N ASP A 154 8.21 -5.42 -7.92
CA ASP A 154 8.82 -5.52 -9.24
C ASP A 154 9.91 -4.43 -9.29
N PRO A 155 11.16 -4.75 -8.88
CA PRO A 155 12.20 -3.74 -8.77
C PRO A 155 12.56 -3.21 -10.15
N ALA A 156 12.31 -4.01 -11.20
CA ALA A 156 12.47 -3.60 -12.59
C ALA A 156 11.40 -2.59 -13.00
N ALA A 157 10.14 -2.79 -12.66
CA ALA A 157 9.09 -1.79 -12.89
C ALA A 157 9.36 -0.49 -12.13
N TYR A 158 9.80 -0.58 -10.87
CA TYR A 158 10.14 0.63 -10.10
C TYR A 158 11.40 1.33 -10.63
N ALA A 159 12.43 0.58 -11.03
CA ALA A 159 13.60 1.16 -11.69
C ALA A 159 13.21 1.84 -13.01
N ALA A 160 12.37 1.20 -13.83
CA ALA A 160 11.86 1.79 -15.08
C ALA A 160 11.10 3.09 -14.82
N PHE A 161 10.22 3.12 -13.81
CA PHE A 161 9.53 4.32 -13.36
C PHE A 161 10.51 5.45 -12.96
N GLN A 162 11.59 5.12 -12.26
CA GLN A 162 12.59 6.11 -11.85
C GLN A 162 13.48 6.63 -12.97
N THR A 163 13.67 5.85 -14.05
CA THR A 163 14.60 6.19 -15.14
C THR A 163 13.93 6.58 -16.45
N ASP A 164 12.60 6.54 -16.53
CA ASP A 164 11.87 6.91 -17.74
C ASP A 164 12.05 8.40 -18.06
N PRO A 165 12.67 8.75 -19.21
CA PRO A 165 12.94 10.14 -19.55
C PRO A 165 11.67 10.99 -19.74
N GLN A 166 10.58 10.40 -20.24
CA GLN A 166 9.30 11.12 -20.40
C GLN A 166 8.69 11.42 -19.03
N LEU A 167 8.78 10.47 -18.11
CA LEU A 167 8.24 10.66 -16.76
C LEU A 167 9.09 11.64 -15.94
N ILE A 168 10.41 11.60 -16.08
CA ILE A 168 11.33 12.57 -15.46
C ILE A 168 11.03 13.98 -15.96
N ASP A 169 10.89 14.18 -17.28
CA ASP A 169 10.55 15.50 -17.85
C ASP A 169 9.18 16.00 -17.35
N ALA A 170 8.19 15.09 -17.29
CA ALA A 170 6.89 15.42 -16.73
C ALA A 170 6.95 15.75 -15.22
N ALA A 171 7.81 15.07 -14.46
CA ALA A 171 8.05 15.38 -13.04
C ALA A 171 8.69 16.76 -12.87
N HIS A 172 9.66 17.15 -13.72
CA HIS A 172 10.24 18.50 -13.70
C HIS A 172 9.21 19.58 -14.07
N THR A 173 8.36 19.31 -15.07
CA THR A 173 7.27 20.22 -15.46
C THR A 173 6.29 20.40 -14.29
N TYR A 174 5.92 19.31 -13.64
CA TYR A 174 5.06 19.30 -12.47
C TYR A 174 5.67 20.08 -11.29
N ALA A 175 6.94 19.82 -10.94
CA ALA A 175 7.65 20.57 -9.90
C ALA A 175 7.77 22.06 -10.21
N THR A 176 8.03 22.41 -11.48
CA THR A 176 8.09 23.80 -11.93
C THR A 176 6.74 24.50 -11.77
N CYS A 177 5.64 23.85 -12.15
CA CYS A 177 4.30 24.37 -11.93
C CYS A 177 4.01 24.58 -10.44
N LEU A 178 4.33 23.61 -9.58
CA LEU A 178 4.19 23.80 -8.13
C LEU A 178 4.99 25.02 -7.64
N ARG A 179 6.23 25.20 -8.08
CA ARG A 179 7.05 26.36 -7.70
C ARG A 179 6.41 27.70 -8.09
N THR A 180 5.71 27.80 -9.23
CA THR A 180 5.01 29.05 -9.61
C THR A 180 3.85 29.39 -8.68
N HIS A 181 3.28 28.38 -8.00
CA HIS A 181 2.26 28.55 -6.98
C HIS A 181 2.82 28.75 -5.56
N GLY A 182 4.15 28.87 -5.41
CA GLY A 182 4.82 29.15 -4.13
C GLY A 182 5.26 27.91 -3.34
N TYR A 183 5.12 26.73 -3.91
CA TYR A 183 5.53 25.46 -3.28
C TYR A 183 7.05 25.33 -3.28
N ARG A 184 7.62 24.82 -2.20
CA ARG A 184 9.05 24.54 -2.08
C ARG A 184 9.33 23.08 -2.44
N ILE A 185 9.66 22.84 -3.71
CA ILE A 185 10.16 21.54 -4.17
C ILE A 185 11.68 21.64 -4.34
N ALA A 186 12.43 20.89 -3.54
CA ALA A 186 13.89 20.88 -3.67
C ALA A 186 14.29 20.10 -4.94
N PRO A 187 15.41 20.42 -5.59
CA PRO A 187 15.88 19.68 -6.77
C PRO A 187 16.01 18.17 -6.55
N ALA A 188 16.39 17.75 -5.33
CA ALA A 188 16.47 16.33 -4.98
C ALA A 188 15.10 15.61 -4.98
N ASP A 189 14.01 16.36 -4.82
CA ASP A 189 12.64 15.86 -4.79
C ASP A 189 11.93 15.96 -6.16
N GLU A 190 12.57 16.57 -7.17
CA GLU A 190 12.07 16.64 -8.55
C GLU A 190 12.28 15.31 -9.29
N GLN A 191 11.82 14.21 -8.69
CA GLN A 191 11.94 12.86 -9.21
C GLN A 191 10.58 12.16 -9.17
N PRO A 192 10.30 11.22 -10.10
CA PRO A 192 9.08 10.43 -10.07
C PRO A 192 8.83 9.82 -8.69
N GLY A 193 7.63 10.04 -8.16
CA GLY A 193 7.17 9.53 -6.86
C GLY A 193 7.72 10.25 -5.62
N ARG A 194 8.65 11.22 -5.77
CA ARG A 194 9.21 12.01 -4.64
C ARG A 194 8.47 13.33 -4.43
N ILE A 195 7.94 13.92 -5.50
CA ILE A 195 7.22 15.20 -5.42
C ILE A 195 5.98 15.06 -4.52
N GLU A 196 5.25 13.96 -4.64
CA GLU A 196 4.05 13.68 -3.84
C GLU A 196 4.39 13.48 -2.35
N ILE A 197 5.54 12.88 -2.06
CA ILE A 197 6.04 12.72 -0.69
C ILE A 197 6.34 14.11 -0.10
N ALA A 198 7.09 14.94 -0.84
CA ALA A 198 7.41 16.30 -0.42
C ALA A 198 6.14 17.14 -0.17
N LEU A 199 5.14 17.04 -1.05
CA LEU A 199 3.86 17.72 -0.86
C LEU A 199 3.11 17.23 0.38
N SER A 200 3.02 15.92 0.59
CA SER A 200 2.29 15.33 1.72
C SER A 200 2.86 15.74 3.09
N GLN A 201 4.16 16.05 3.15
CA GLN A 201 4.85 16.48 4.37
C GLN A 201 4.62 17.96 4.69
N HIS A 202 4.37 18.79 3.68
CA HIS A 202 4.38 20.24 3.85
C HIS A 202 3.00 20.89 3.76
N GLU A 203 2.00 20.28 3.10
CA GLU A 203 0.73 20.95 2.85
C GLU A 203 -0.50 20.04 2.98
N GLN A 204 -1.44 20.41 3.86
CA GLN A 204 -2.65 19.63 4.16
C GLN A 204 -3.97 20.32 3.74
N GLY A 205 -3.90 21.41 2.97
CA GLY A 205 -5.07 22.23 2.64
C GLY A 205 -5.75 21.88 1.31
N VAL A 206 -7.06 22.18 1.21
CA VAL A 206 -7.85 22.03 -0.03
C VAL A 206 -7.23 22.77 -1.21
N LYS A 207 -6.78 24.02 -1.00
CA LYS A 207 -6.12 24.81 -2.05
C LYS A 207 -4.92 24.06 -2.64
N ALA A 208 -4.06 23.53 -1.76
CA ALA A 208 -2.89 22.77 -2.16
C ALA A 208 -3.23 21.50 -2.91
N ALA A 209 -4.24 20.79 -2.42
CA ALA A 209 -4.75 19.58 -3.01
C ALA A 209 -5.26 19.78 -4.44
N LEU A 210 -5.84 20.95 -4.75
CA LEU A 210 -6.31 21.30 -6.08
C LEU A 210 -5.18 21.80 -6.98
N THR A 211 -4.28 22.63 -6.47
CA THR A 211 -3.09 23.09 -7.21
C THR A 211 -2.22 21.91 -7.67
N ASP A 212 -2.05 20.91 -6.82
CA ASP A 212 -1.39 19.66 -7.21
C ASP A 212 -2.05 19.00 -8.44
N LEU A 213 -3.37 18.85 -8.41
CA LEU A 213 -4.09 18.21 -9.52
C LEU A 213 -3.93 18.97 -10.83
N ASP A 214 -3.94 20.29 -10.76
CA ASP A 214 -3.78 21.14 -11.93
C ASP A 214 -2.36 21.03 -12.49
N CYS A 215 -1.35 20.98 -11.63
CA CYS A 215 0.06 20.87 -12.03
C CYS A 215 0.49 19.47 -12.50
N ARG A 216 -0.13 18.39 -12.02
CA ARG A 216 0.36 17.01 -12.26
C ARG A 216 -0.19 16.30 -13.50
N THR A 217 -1.02 16.96 -14.32
CA THR A 217 -1.82 16.30 -15.37
C THR A 217 -1.00 15.40 -16.31
N GLY A 218 0.08 15.93 -16.90
CA GLY A 218 0.94 15.15 -17.82
C GLY A 218 1.66 14.01 -17.13
N TYR A 219 2.22 14.28 -15.95
CA TYR A 219 2.87 13.28 -15.10
C TYR A 219 1.91 12.13 -14.72
N ALA A 220 0.67 12.45 -14.32
CA ALA A 220 -0.31 11.45 -13.93
C ALA A 220 -0.78 10.57 -15.09
N ILE A 221 -0.86 11.11 -16.31
CA ILE A 221 -1.21 10.34 -17.51
C ILE A 221 -0.12 9.30 -17.80
N ILE A 222 1.15 9.72 -17.83
CA ILE A 222 2.29 8.82 -18.10
C ILE A 222 2.39 7.76 -17.00
N ALA A 223 2.39 8.20 -15.74
CA ALA A 223 2.41 7.32 -14.57
C ALA A 223 1.32 6.23 -14.61
N ARG A 224 0.08 6.59 -14.95
CA ARG A 224 -1.05 5.64 -14.99
C ARG A 224 -1.02 4.71 -16.18
N THR A 225 -0.60 5.19 -17.34
CA THR A 225 -0.66 4.41 -18.60
C THR A 225 0.53 3.50 -18.77
N GLN A 226 1.69 3.86 -18.23
CA GLN A 226 2.95 3.14 -18.45
C GLN A 226 3.51 2.51 -17.17
N HIS A 227 3.25 3.09 -16.00
CA HIS A 227 3.95 2.75 -14.76
C HIS A 227 3.03 2.39 -13.59
N ALA A 228 1.76 2.07 -13.84
CA ALA A 228 0.80 1.79 -12.78
C ALA A 228 1.22 0.65 -11.83
N ARG A 229 1.94 -0.35 -12.37
CA ARG A 229 2.51 -1.46 -11.60
C ARG A 229 3.55 -0.99 -10.56
N ALA A 230 4.38 -0.01 -10.92
CA ALA A 230 5.40 0.53 -10.02
C ALA A 230 4.81 1.32 -8.84
N ILE A 231 3.69 2.01 -9.09
CA ILE A 231 3.06 2.92 -8.12
C ILE A 231 2.24 2.17 -7.07
N LEU A 232 1.49 1.13 -7.46
CA LEU A 232 0.62 0.38 -6.54
C LEU A 232 1.37 -0.37 -5.44
N TRP A 233 2.68 -0.55 -5.61
CA TRP A 233 3.51 -1.32 -4.69
C TRP A 233 4.12 -0.47 -3.57
N ASN A 234 4.46 0.80 -3.83
CA ASN A 234 5.26 1.62 -2.92
C ASN A 234 4.41 2.34 -1.82
N ASP A 235 3.12 2.02 -1.72
CA ASP A 235 2.19 2.58 -0.73
C ASP A 235 1.82 1.63 0.41
N GLY A 236 2.41 0.42 0.45
CA GLY A 236 2.38 -0.44 1.65
C GLY A 236 0.98 -0.85 2.13
N PHE A 237 0.10 -1.24 1.21
CA PHE A 237 -1.14 -1.96 1.51
C PHE A 237 -0.96 -3.45 1.25
#